data_AF-A0A2N0Z0H8-F1
#
_entry.id   AF-A0A2N0Z0H8-F1
#
_cell.length_a   1.000
_cell.length_b   1.000
_cell.length_c   1.000
_cell.angle_alpha   90.00
_cell.angle_beta   90.00
_cell.angle_gamma   90.00
#
_symmetry.space_group_name_H-M   'P 1'
#
loop_
_entity.id
_entity.type
_entity.pdbx_description
1 polymer ?
#
loop_
_entity_poly.entity_id
_entity_poly.type
_entity_poly.pdbx_seq_one_letter_code
_entity_poly.pdbx_strand_id
1 'polypeptide(L)' 'MLKKKFTSNSSIIKIPAYIGAIGSILLISIGLFVVRGFEGAAYLFLAITILAFAVMTFKQLAK' A
#
# COMPACT_ATOMS: atom_id res chain seq x y z
N MET A 1 14.32 -12.40 -33.13
CA MET A 1 13.25 -12.08 -32.15
C MET A 1 13.86 -12.12 -30.74
N LEU A 2 14.41 -10.99 -30.27
CA LEU A 2 15.12 -10.90 -28.99
C LEU A 2 14.11 -10.83 -27.84
N LYS A 3 13.86 -11.94 -27.15
CA LYS A 3 13.13 -11.94 -25.88
C LYS A 3 14.02 -11.30 -24.82
N LYS A 4 13.86 -9.98 -24.62
CA LYS A 4 14.46 -9.26 -23.50
C LYS A 4 13.87 -9.84 -22.22
N LYS A 5 14.62 -10.72 -21.56
CA LYS A 5 14.28 -11.26 -20.24
C LYS A 5 14.36 -10.07 -19.28
N PHE A 6 13.22 -9.45 -18.99
CA PHE A 6 13.13 -8.48 -17.90
C PHE A 6 13.59 -9.22 -16.65
N THR A 7 14.79 -8.89 -16.19
CA THR A 7 15.28 -9.35 -14.89
C THR A 7 14.42 -8.63 -13.87
N SER A 8 13.29 -9.26 -13.56
CA SER A 8 12.30 -8.74 -12.62
C SER A 8 12.98 -8.69 -11.26
N ASN A 9 13.54 -7.52 -10.94
CA ASN A 9 14.26 -7.33 -9.71
C ASN A 9 13.20 -7.29 -8.60
N SER A 10 13.02 -8.40 -7.88
CA SER A 10 11.93 -8.58 -6.91
C SER A 10 11.82 -7.43 -5.90
N SER A 11 12.90 -6.69 -5.66
CA SER A 11 12.89 -5.51 -4.80
C SER A 11 12.12 -4.32 -5.40
N ILE A 12 12.21 -4.09 -6.71
CA ILE A 12 11.55 -2.96 -7.39
C ILE A 12 10.02 -3.16 -7.41
N ILE A 13 9.57 -4.41 -7.48
CA ILE A 13 8.15 -4.77 -7.48
C ILE A 13 7.48 -4.46 -6.12
N LYS A 14 8.26 -4.41 -5.04
CA LYS A 14 7.75 -4.11 -3.67
C LYS A 14 7.57 -2.62 -3.41
N ILE A 15 8.16 -1.73 -4.24
CA ILE A 15 8.15 -0.28 -4.01
C ILE A 15 6.72 0.26 -3.84
N PRO A 16 5.73 -0.10 -4.69
CA PRO A 16 4.36 0.37 -4.51
C PRO A 16 3.73 -0.09 -3.19
N ALA A 17 4.04 -1.30 -2.72
CA ALA A 17 3.54 -1.82 -1.45
C ALA A 17 4.13 -1.06 -0.25
N TYR A 18 5.42 -0.70 -0.29
CA TYR A 18 6.04 0.14 0.73
C TYR A 18 5.43 1.54 0.76
N ILE A 19 5.25 2.17 -0.41
CA ILE A 19 4.61 3.49 -0.52
C ILE A 19 3.17 3.43 0.02
N GLY A 20 2.41 2.40 -0.35
CA GLY A 20 1.05 2.17 0.14
C GLY A 20 1.00 1.98 1.66
N ALA A 21 1.90 1.19 2.24
CA ALA A 21 1.97 1.00 3.69
C ALA A 21 2.25 2.32 4.43
N ILE A 22 3.18 3.13 3.93
CA ILE A 22 3.48 4.46 4.50
C ILE A 22 2.27 5.39 4.37
N GLY A 23 1.65 5.42 3.18
CA GLY A 23 0.43 6.22 2.94
C GLY A 23 -0.73 5.83 3.85
N SER A 24 -0.91 4.54 4.12
CA SER A 24 -1.92 4.03 5.06
C SER A 24 -1.71 4.57 6.48
N ILE A 25 -0.47 4.56 6.98
CA ILE A 25 -0.15 5.09 8.32
C ILE A 25 -0.50 6.58 8.41
N LEU A 26 -0.15 7.36 7.38
CA LEU A 26 -0.47 8.79 7.33
C LEU A 26 -1.98 9.03 7.31
N LEU A 27 -2.73 8.28 6.49
CA LEU A 27 -4.18 8.37 6.41
C LEU A 27 -4.85 7.99 7.74
N ILE A 28 -4.35 6.98 8.45
CA ILE A 28 -4.84 6.64 9.79
C ILE A 28 -4.63 7.80 10.76
N SER A 29 -3.43 8.39 10.75
CA SER A 29 -3.12 9.53 11.62
C SER A 29 -4.05 10.72 11.33
N ILE A 30 -4.28 11.02 10.05
CA ILE A 30 -5.17 12.12 9.63
C ILE A 30 -6.63 11.82 10.03
N GLY A 31 -7.11 10.61 9.72
CA GLY A 31 -8.48 10.19 10.00
C GLY A 31 -8.82 10.05 11.48
N LEU A 32 -7.82 9.84 12.36
CA LEU A 32 -8.03 9.80 13.81
C LEU A 32 -7.88 11.16 14.50
N PHE A 33 -6.88 11.96 14.10
CA PHE A 33 -6.48 13.13 14.88
C PHE A 33 -6.88 14.46 14.25
N VAL A 34 -7.00 14.54 12.93
CA VAL A 34 -7.20 15.81 12.21
C VAL A 34 -8.66 15.98 11.79
N VAL A 35 -9.24 14.94 11.19
CA VAL A 35 -10.56 15.01 10.55
C VAL A 35 -11.57 14.20 11.36
N ARG A 36 -12.79 14.73 11.56
CA ARG A 36 -13.84 14.07 12.34
C ARG A 36 -15.10 13.80 11.51
N GLY A 37 -15.91 12.86 11.96
CA GLY A 37 -17.16 12.51 11.30
C GLY A 37 -16.96 11.61 10.08
N PHE A 38 -17.76 11.80 9.04
CA PHE A 38 -17.80 10.93 7.86
C PHE A 38 -16.47 10.91 7.09
N GLU A 39 -15.82 12.06 6.96
CA GLU A 39 -14.57 12.20 6.21
C GLU A 39 -13.42 11.44 6.88
N GLY A 40 -13.32 11.51 8.21
CA GLY A 40 -12.36 10.70 8.99
C GLY A 40 -12.60 9.20 8.81
N ALA A 41 -13.86 8.76 8.82
CA ALA A 41 -14.22 7.36 8.56
C ALA A 41 -13.84 6.91 7.13
N ALA A 42 -14.02 7.78 6.13
CA ALA A 42 -13.61 7.50 4.74
C ALA A 42 -12.08 7.34 4.63
N TYR A 43 -11.30 8.20 5.30
CA TYR A 43 -9.84 8.07 5.33
C TYR A 43 -9.38 6.79 6.03
N LEU A 44 -10.03 6.39 7.12
CA LEU A 44 -9.72 5.13 7.80
C LEU A 44 -10.07 3.93 6.93
N PHE A 45 -11.22 3.94 6.26
CA PHE A 45 -11.63 2.89 5.35
C PHE A 45 -10.64 2.74 4.17
N LEU A 46 -10.24 3.86 3.59
CA LEU A 46 -9.22 3.90 2.54
C LEU A 46 -7.88 3.36 3.05
N ALA A 47 -7.45 3.78 4.24
CA ALA A 47 -6.19 3.35 4.82
C ALA A 47 -6.13 1.83 5.06
N ILE A 48 -7.21 1.26 5.60
CA ILE A 48 -7.33 -0.19 5.82
C ILE A 48 -7.26 -0.94 4.49
N THR A 49 -7.97 -0.45 3.47
CA THR A 49 -7.97 -1.05 2.13
C THR A 49 -6.55 -1.06 1.55
N ILE A 50 -5.84 0.07 1.59
CA ILE A 50 -4.46 0.18 1.10
C ILE A 50 -3.53 -0.77 1.88
N LEU A 51 -3.69 -0.86 3.21
CA LEU A 51 -2.90 -1.74 4.06
C LEU A 51 -3.12 -3.22 3.70
N ALA A 52 -4.36 -3.62 3.46
CA ALA A 52 -4.70 -4.99 3.07
C ALA A 52 -4.02 -5.37 1.73
N PHE A 53 -4.08 -4.48 0.73
CA PHE A 53 -3.38 -4.70 -0.54
C PHE A 53 -1.86 -4.78 -0.36
N ALA A 54 -1.27 -3.89 0.43
CA ALA A 54 0.17 -3.92 0.72
C ALA A 54 0.59 -5.27 1.34
N VAL A 55 -0.15 -5.75 2.34
CA VAL A 55 0.09 -7.06 2.98
C VAL A 55 -0.04 -8.21 1.97
N MET A 56 -1.07 -8.19 1.11
CA MET A 56 -1.24 -9.21 0.07
C MET A 56 -0.08 -9.22 -0.92
N THR A 57 0.41 -8.06 -1.35
CA THR A 57 1.57 -7.95 -2.24
C THR A 57 2.84 -8.49 -1.58
N PHE A 58 3.08 -8.17 -0.30
CA PHE A 58 4.23 -8.74 0.42
C PHE A 58 4.15 -10.26 0.56
N LYS A 59 2.96 -10.81 0.81
CA LYS A 59 2.74 -12.27 0.86
C LYS A 59 2.94 -12.93 -0.51
N GLN A 60 2.43 -12.34 -1.58
CA GLN A 60 2.55 -12.88 -2.93
C GLN A 60 3.99 -12.91 -3.42
N LEU A 61 4.82 -11.95 -3.01
CA LEU A 61 6.23 -11.88 -3.41
C LEU A 61 7.21 -12.64 -2.50
N ALA A 62 6.74 -13.17 -1.36
CA ALA A 62 7.51 -14.02 -0.45
C ALA A 62 7.48 -15.50 -0.87
N LYS A 63 6.68 -15.85 -1.89
CA LYS A 63 6.54 -17.17 -2.49
C LYS A 63 7.35 -17.25 -3.78
#